data_AF-A0A9D6R4Z3-F1
#
_entry.id   AF-A0A9D6R4Z3-F1
#
_cell.length_a   1.000
_cell.length_b   1.000
_cell.length_c   1.000
_cell.angle_alpha   90.00
_cell.angle_beta   90.00
_cell.angle_gamma   90.00
#
_symmetry.space_group_name_H-M   'P 1'
#
loop_
_entity.id
_entity.type
_entity.pdbx_description
1 polymer ?
#
loop_
_entity_poly.entity_id
_entity_poly.type
_entity_poly.pdbx_seq_one_letter_code
_entity_poly.pdbx_strand_id
1 'polypeptide(L)' 'MTEGLAGEAKISLTAKGGADRAVPPLPIAQPVRVQLVNGAGVCWEATYDPPAIVNDVGRFKGR' A
#
# COMPACT_ATOMS: atom_id res chain seq x y z
N MET A 1 -3.68 -16.68 -9.69
CA MET A 1 -4.23 -15.39 -9.23
C MET A 1 -5.73 -15.53 -9.42
N THR A 2 -6.49 -15.64 -8.32
CA THR A 2 -7.95 -15.72 -8.41
C THR A 2 -8.46 -14.29 -8.49
N GLU A 3 -9.23 -13.97 -9.53
CA GLU A 3 -9.84 -12.66 -9.68
C GLU A 3 -10.86 -12.42 -8.56
N GLY A 4 -10.81 -11.23 -7.94
CA GLY A 4 -11.76 -10.82 -6.90
C GLY A 4 -13.09 -10.34 -7.50
N LEU A 5 -14.14 -10.26 -6.67
CA LEU A 5 -15.45 -9.72 -7.05
C LEU A 5 -15.33 -8.31 -7.66
N ALA A 6 -16.15 -8.05 -8.68
CA ALA A 6 -16.22 -6.74 -9.33
C ALA A 6 -16.51 -5.64 -8.29
N GLY A 7 -15.59 -4.69 -8.15
CA GLY A 7 -15.66 -3.59 -7.18
C GLY A 7 -14.78 -3.76 -5.94
N GLU A 8 -14.21 -4.95 -5.69
CA GLU A 8 -13.34 -5.22 -4.54
C GLU A 8 -12.02 -5.87 -4.99
N ALA A 9 -11.05 -5.05 -5.36
CA ALA A 9 -9.69 -5.49 -5.61
C ALA A 9 -8.85 -5.38 -4.33
N LYS A 10 -8.37 -6.52 -3.81
CA LYS A 10 -7.46 -6.56 -2.66
C LYS A 10 -6.16 -7.27 -3.03
N ILE A 11 -5.06 -6.54 -2.98
CA ILE A 11 -3.71 -7.12 -3.06
C ILE A 11 -3.22 -7.33 -1.62
N SER A 12 -3.01 -8.58 -1.22
CA SER A 12 -2.38 -8.90 0.07
C SER A 12 -0.92 -9.26 -0.17
N LEU A 13 -0.01 -8.43 0.30
CA LEU A 13 1.43 -8.74 0.29
C LEU A 13 1.87 -9.19 1.68
N THR A 14 2.53 -10.35 1.73
CA THR A 14 3.26 -10.80 2.91
C THR A 14 4.73 -10.84 2.53
N ALA A 15 5.49 -9.85 2.99
CA ALA A 15 6.94 -9.83 2.81
C ALA A 15 7.59 -10.73 3.87
N LYS A 16 8.56 -11.57 3.45
CA LYS A 16 9.45 -12.28 4.38
C LYS A 16 10.67 -11.40 4.64
N GLY A 17 10.75 -10.83 5.83
CA GLY A 17 11.77 -9.89 6.29
C GLY A 17 11.17 -9.05 7.41
N GLY A 18 11.90 -8.85 8.50
CA GLY A 18 11.40 -8.06 9.64
C GLY A 18 10.94 -6.66 9.21
N ALA A 19 10.17 -5.99 10.09
CA ALA A 19 9.67 -4.62 9.91
C ALA A 19 10.77 -3.57 9.54
N ASP A 20 12.04 -3.97 9.63
CA ASP A 20 13.25 -3.20 9.37
C ASP A 20 13.56 -2.85 7.90
N ARG A 21 12.80 -3.35 6.90
CA ARG A 21 13.04 -2.96 5.50
C ARG A 21 11.91 -2.12 4.93
N ALA A 22 12.04 -0.81 5.16
CA ALA A 22 11.45 0.28 4.40
C ALA A 22 9.92 0.47 4.46
N VAL A 23 9.27 0.10 5.57
CA VAL A 23 7.92 0.62 5.84
C VAL A 23 8.07 1.97 6.57
N PRO A 24 7.56 3.08 6.02
CA PRO A 24 7.60 4.37 6.71
C PRO A 24 6.88 4.27 8.07
N PRO A 25 7.37 4.96 9.11
CA PRO A 25 6.69 5.00 10.38
C PRO A 25 5.27 5.57 10.19
N LEU A 26 4.31 4.98 10.90
CA LEU A 26 2.95 5.48 10.94
C LEU A 26 2.73 6.38 12.17
N PRO A 27 1.86 7.40 12.11
CA PRO A 27 1.07 7.83 10.96
C PRO A 27 1.94 8.36 9.81
N ILE A 28 1.55 8.03 8.59
CA ILE A 28 2.29 8.37 7.37
C ILE A 28 2.01 9.83 6.96
N ALA A 29 3.01 10.55 6.47
CA ALA A 29 2.82 11.89 5.90
C ALA A 29 2.08 11.81 4.55
N GLN A 30 1.09 12.68 4.34
CA GLN A 30 0.29 12.73 3.11
C GLN A 30 0.73 13.88 2.18
N PRO A 31 0.60 13.76 0.84
CA PRO A 31 0.05 12.62 0.08
C PRO A 31 0.97 11.40 0.04
N VAL A 32 0.40 10.21 -0.13
CA VAL A 32 1.12 8.94 -0.09
C VAL A 32 1.19 8.33 -1.48
N ARG A 33 2.40 8.07 -1.98
CA ARG A 33 2.62 7.31 -3.21
C ARG A 33 2.93 5.86 -2.88
N VAL A 34 2.16 4.92 -3.43
CA VAL A 34 2.38 3.48 -3.30
C VAL A 34 2.77 2.92 -4.66
N GLN A 35 3.90 2.22 -4.72
CA GLN A 35 4.40 1.58 -5.94
C GLN A 35 4.65 0.09 -5.68
N LEU A 36 4.21 -0.75 -6.62
CA LEU A 36 4.51 -2.17 -6.66
C LEU A 36 5.26 -2.48 -7.96
N VAL A 37 6.55 -2.72 -7.84
CA VAL A 37 7.42 -3.10 -8.96
C VAL A 37 7.66 -4.60 -8.92
N ASN A 38 7.38 -5.32 -10.00
CA ASN A 38 7.69 -6.73 -10.10
C ASN A 38 9.13 -6.96 -10.64
N GLY A 39 9.64 -8.18 -10.54
CA GLY A 39 10.99 -8.52 -11.01
C GLY A 39 11.21 -8.38 -12.53
N ALA A 40 10.14 -8.17 -13.30
CA ALA A 40 10.18 -7.90 -14.73
C ALA A 40 10.14 -6.39 -15.05
N GLY A 41 10.19 -5.51 -14.05
CA GLY A 41 10.18 -4.06 -14.21
C GLY A 41 8.80 -3.45 -14.44
N VAL A 42 7.72 -4.23 -14.39
CA VAL A 42 6.35 -3.70 -14.46
C VAL A 42 6.03 -3.04 -13.13
N CYS A 43 5.59 -1.78 -13.19
CA CYS A 43 5.25 -0.96 -12.03
C CYS A 43 3.75 -0.64 -12.02
N TRP A 44 3.09 -0.97 -10.92
CA TRP A 44 1.80 -0.42 -10.56
C TRP A 44 2.02 0.72 -9.56
N GLU A 45 1.30 1.83 -9.73
CA GLU A 45 1.39 2.99 -8.84
C GLU A 45 0.00 3.51 -8.47
N ALA A 46 -0.15 3.98 -7.24
CA ALA A 46 -1.30 4.77 -6.77
C ALA A 46 -0.83 5.93 -5.88
N THR A 47 -1.56 7.05 -5.95
CA THR A 47 -1.36 8.20 -5.05
C THR A 47 -2.63 8.40 -4.23
N TYR A 48 -2.47 8.56 -2.91
CA TYR A 48 -3.56 8.81 -1.97
C TYR A 48 -3.40 10.20 -1.36
N ASP A 49 -4.27 11.12 -1.77
CA ASP A 49 -4.32 12.49 -1.27
C ASP A 49 -4.91 12.58 0.15
N PRO A 50 -4.63 13.68 0.88
CA PRO A 50 -5.33 13.99 2.12
C PRO A 50 -6.82 14.27 1.88
N PRO A 51 -7.71 13.97 2.85
CA PRO A 51 -7.44 13.21 4.08
C PRO A 51 -7.49 11.70 3.83
N ALA A 52 -6.62 10.95 4.50
CA ALA A 52 -6.75 9.49 4.58
C ALA A 52 -8.04 9.10 5.30
N ILE A 53 -8.60 7.94 4.92
CA ILE A 53 -9.70 7.31 5.66
C ILE A 53 -9.20 6.80 7.02
N VAL A 54 -7.99 6.25 7.07
CA VAL A 54 -7.30 5.83 8.31
C VAL A 54 -5.82 6.18 8.20
N ASN A 55 -5.25 6.76 9.25
CA ASN A 55 -3.81 7.02 9.35
C ASN A 55 -3.41 7.05 10.83
N ASP A 56 -3.20 5.87 11.42
CA ASP A 56 -2.84 5.67 12.82
C ASP A 56 -1.55 4.86 12.94
N VAL A 57 -1.06 4.64 14.16
CA VAL A 57 0.22 3.95 14.45
C VAL A 57 0.34 2.52 13.89
N GLY A 58 -0.76 1.88 13.53
CA GLY A 58 -0.79 0.49 13.04
C GLY A 58 -1.29 0.34 11.59
N ARG A 59 -1.98 1.33 11.03
CA ARG A 59 -2.57 1.22 9.69
C ARG A 59 -2.72 2.55 8.93
N PHE A 60 -2.54 2.46 7.61
CA PHE A 60 -2.97 3.47 6.64
C PHE A 60 -4.10 2.94 5.73
N LYS A 61 -5.07 3.78 5.38
CA LYS A 61 -6.11 3.55 4.37
C LYS A 61 -6.39 4.85 3.62
N GLY A 62 -6.05 4.91 2.33
CA GLY A 62 -6.43 6.01 1.44
C GLY A 62 -7.83 5.86 0.85
N ARG A 63 -8.28 6.89 0.12
CA ARG A 63 -9.58 6.93 -0.57
C ARG A 63 -9.51 6.33 -1.97
#